data_AF-A0A4R0E7K1-F1
#
_entry.id   AF-A0A4R0E7K1-F1
#
_cell.length_a   1.000
_cell.length_b   1.000
_cell.length_c   1.000
_cell.angle_alpha   90.00
_cell.angle_beta   90.00
_cell.angle_gamma   90.00
#
_symmetry.space_group_name_H-M   'P 1'
#
loop_
_entity.id
_entity.type
_entity.pdbx_description
1 polymer ?
#
loop_
_entity_poly.entity_id
_entity_poly.type
_entity_poly.pdbx_seq_one_letter_code
_entity_poly.pdbx_strand_id
1 'polypeptide(L)' 'MKRSEIKRRPLSDTVIANLEAELKEYRELDGNGLYIKVKLDGNKSWLFR' A
#
# COMPACT_ATOMS: atom_id res chain seq x y z
N MET A 1 -1.64 9.99 1.84
CA MET A 1 -0.36 9.77 1.14
C MET A 1 -0.62 9.02 -0.16
N LYS A 2 -0.17 9.58 -1.27
CA LYS A 2 -0.25 8.91 -2.58
C LYS A 2 0.83 7.85 -2.67
N ARG A 3 0.57 6.74 -3.35
CA ARG A 3 1.59 5.68 -3.54
C ARG A 3 2.85 6.16 -4.25
N SER A 4 2.72 7.19 -5.10
CA SER A 4 3.85 7.86 -5.77
C SER A 4 4.82 8.57 -4.81
N GLU A 5 4.41 8.80 -3.56
CA GLU A 5 5.22 9.49 -2.55
C GLU A 5 6.05 8.51 -1.69
N ILE A 6 5.90 7.20 -1.87
CA ILE A 6 6.65 6.18 -1.14
C ILE A 6 8.11 6.20 -1.59
N LYS A 7 9.03 6.51 -0.65
CA LYS A 7 10.47 6.61 -0.94
C LYS A 7 11.31 5.44 -0.42
N ARG A 8 10.78 4.63 0.49
CA ARG A 8 11.53 3.57 1.18
C ARG A 8 10.66 2.34 1.43
N ARG A 9 11.31 1.19 1.48
CA ARG A 9 10.74 -0.14 1.75
C ARG A 9 11.65 -0.89 2.73
N PRO A 10 11.13 -1.73 3.65
CA PRO A 10 9.71 -2.02 3.88
C PRO A 10 8.92 -0.78 4.30
N LEU A 11 7.60 -0.81 4.08
CA LEU A 11 6.70 0.29 4.38
C LEU A 11 6.61 0.45 5.90
N SER A 12 6.70 1.68 6.38
CA SER A 12 6.44 1.94 7.80
C SER A 12 4.94 1.92 8.10
N ASP A 13 4.59 1.68 9.36
CA ASP A 13 3.20 1.73 9.82
C ASP A 13 2.52 3.06 9.49
N THR A 14 3.26 4.18 9.59
CA THR A 14 2.77 5.50 9.21
C THR A 14 2.44 5.58 7.72
N VAL A 15 3.29 5.02 6.85
CA VAL A 15 3.02 4.98 5.40
C VAL A 15 1.77 4.14 5.15
N ILE A 16 1.70 2.94 5.73
CA ILE A 16 0.56 2.02 5.56
C ILE A 16 -0.74 2.68 6.02
N ALA A 17 -0.76 3.33 7.19
CA ALA A 17 -1.93 4.01 7.71
C ALA A 17 -2.40 5.15 6.80
N ASN A 18 -1.46 5.91 6.24
CA ASN A 18 -1.74 7.09 5.42
C ASN A 18 -1.98 6.79 3.93
N LEU A 19 -1.88 5.54 3.46
CA LEU A 19 -2.17 5.23 2.06
C LEU A 19 -3.63 5.54 1.70
N GLU A 20 -3.81 6.36 0.68
CA GLU A 20 -5.12 6.79 0.18
C GLU A 20 -5.68 5.82 -0.86
N ALA A 21 -7.00 5.67 -0.89
CA ALA A 21 -7.65 4.99 -2.01
C ALA A 21 -7.47 5.80 -3.30
N GLU A 22 -7.32 5.10 -4.42
CA GLU A 22 -7.32 5.70 -5.75
C GLU A 22 -8.55 5.24 -6.55
N LEU A 23 -8.79 5.85 -7.71
CA LEU A 23 -9.87 5.47 -8.65
C LEU A 23 -9.78 4.02 -9.15
N LYS A 24 -8.67 3.34 -8.88
CA LYS A 24 -8.46 1.93 -9.18
C LYS A 24 -7.74 1.28 -8.01
N GLU A 25 -8.15 0.07 -7.66
CA GLU A 25 -7.41 -0.73 -6.69
C GLU A 25 -5.95 -0.87 -7.11
N TYR A 26 -5.04 -0.77 -6.15
CA TYR A 26 -3.62 -0.90 -6.39
C TYR A 26 -2.95 -1.77 -5.32
N ARG A 27 -1.71 -2.15 -5.63
CA ARG A 27 -0.86 -2.94 -4.75
C ARG A 27 0.49 -2.26 -4.68
N GLU A 28 1.01 -2.09 -3.47
CA GLU A 28 2.36 -1.61 -3.25
C GLU A 28 3.22 -2.71 -2.64
N LEU A 29 4.41 -2.91 -3.22
CA LEU A 29 5.39 -3.86 -2.69
C LEU A 29 5.92 -3.34 -1.36
N ASP A 30 5.85 -4.17 -0.35
CA ASP A 30 6.50 -3.96 0.94
C ASP A 30 7.90 -4.59 0.95
N GLY A 31 7.99 -5.84 0.48
CA GLY A 31 9.25 -6.57 0.31
C GLY A 31 9.01 -8.08 0.25
N ASN A 32 9.95 -8.87 -0.26
CA ASN A 32 9.89 -10.34 -0.23
C ASN A 32 8.56 -10.96 -0.72
N GLY A 33 7.93 -10.40 -1.77
CA GLY A 33 6.64 -10.90 -2.28
C GLY A 33 5.42 -10.51 -1.42
N LEU A 34 5.62 -9.72 -0.36
CA LEU A 34 4.56 -9.11 0.44
C LEU A 34 4.14 -7.77 -0.16
N TYR A 35 2.84 -7.61 -0.36
CA TYR A 35 2.22 -6.42 -0.92
C TYR A 35 1.10 -5.92 -0.02
N ILE A 36 0.97 -4.60 0.12
CA ILE A 36 -0.23 -3.98 0.66
C ILE A 36 -1.19 -3.69 -0.51
N LYS A 37 -2.39 -4.27 -0.46
CA LYS A 37 -3.48 -3.97 -1.40
C LYS A 37 -4.36 -2.90 -0.78
N VAL A 38 -4.61 -1.83 -1.54
CA VAL A 38 -5.54 -0.75 -1.16
C VAL A 38 -6.73 -0.77 -2.12
N LYS A 39 -7.93 -0.91 -1.57
CA LYS A 39 -9.20 -0.90 -2.30
C LYS A 39 -9.75 0.52 -2.47
N LEU A 40 -10.75 0.66 -3.34
CA LEU A 40 -11.43 1.94 -3.61
C LEU A 40 -12.13 2.54 -2.37
N ASP A 41 -12.54 1.69 -1.43
CA ASP A 41 -13.17 2.07 -0.16
C ASP A 41 -12.15 2.44 0.94
N GLY A 42 -10.85 2.42 0.62
CA GLY A 42 -9.76 2.69 1.57
C GLY A 42 -9.37 1.50 2.42
N ASN A 43 -10.04 0.35 2.30
CA ASN A 43 -9.65 -0.86 3.00
C ASN A 43 -8.28 -1.35 2.52
N LYS A 44 -7.45 -1.72 3.49
CA LYS A 44 -6.08 -2.18 3.29
C LYS A 44 -5.97 -3.63 3.72
N SER A 45 -5.29 -4.45 2.93
CA SER A 45 -5.09 -5.87 3.21
C SER A 45 -3.74 -6.34 2.70
N TRP A 46 -3.14 -7.29 3.40
CA TRP A 46 -1.88 -7.90 2.99
C TRP A 46 -2.13 -9.00 1.95
N LEU A 47 -1.28 -9.04 0.94
CA LEU A 47 -1.23 -10.09 -0.07
C LEU A 47 0.19 -10.62 -0.15
N PHE A 48 0.34 -11.92 0.04
CA PHE A 48 1.60 -12.63 -0.18
C PHE A 48 1.53 -13.39 -1.50
N ARG A 49 2.54 -13.20 -2.37
CA ARG A 49 2.63 -13.81 -3.70
C ARG A 49 4.06 -14.21 -4.02
#